data_AF-A0A2W4LNI3-F1
#
_entry.id   AF-A0A2W4LNI3-F1
#
_cell.length_a   1.000
_cell.length_b   1.000
_cell.length_c   1.000
_cell.angle_alpha   90.00
_cell.angle_beta   90.00
_cell.angle_gamma   90.00
#
_symmetry.space_group_name_H-M   'P 1'
#
loop_
_entity.id
_entity.type
_entity.pdbx_description
1 polymer ?
#
loop_
_entity_poly.entity_id
_entity_poly.type
_entity_poly.pdbx_seq_one_letter_code
_entity_poly.pdbx_strand_id
1 'polypeptide(L)'
;MNSHVDGVKCGDYDDASGRLLPLERVFPRSPNAPEHVGEIWPTLVSLAERLAAPFPHVRVDFYIVGDRILIGELTFIPGNALSYFEPAEWDARLGDLWELDLEPVPLPRFEILRFYDDGS
;
A
#
# COMPACT_ATOMS: atom_id res chain seq x y z
N MET A 1 -5.36 -4.01 7.43
CA MET A 1 -6.38 -5.05 7.13
C MET A 1 -7.67 -4.38 6.69
N ASN A 2 -8.46 -5.01 5.80
CA ASN A 2 -9.80 -4.49 5.46
C ASN A 2 -10.84 -5.12 6.40
N SER A 3 -11.72 -4.31 6.98
CA SER A 3 -12.82 -4.76 7.84
C SER A 3 -14.13 -4.06 7.47
N HIS A 4 -15.24 -4.49 8.08
CA HIS A 4 -16.52 -3.78 8.00
C HIS A 4 -17.03 -3.49 9.41
N VAL A 5 -17.32 -2.22 9.71
CA VAL A 5 -17.91 -1.79 10.98
C VAL A 5 -19.18 -1.01 10.66
N ASP A 6 -20.32 -1.47 11.20
CA ASP A 6 -21.65 -0.89 10.95
C ASP A 6 -21.98 -0.70 9.45
N GLY A 7 -21.50 -1.63 8.61
CA GLY A 7 -21.69 -1.59 7.15
C GLY A 7 -20.72 -0.68 6.40
N VAL A 8 -19.84 0.04 7.11
CA VAL A 8 -18.78 0.86 6.51
C VAL A 8 -17.53 0.01 6.34
N LYS A 9 -16.97 -0.01 5.12
CA LYS A 9 -15.68 -0.64 4.87
C LYS A 9 -14.57 0.22 5.47
N CYS A 10 -13.72 -0.39 6.27
CA CYS A 10 -12.58 0.23 6.94
C CYS A 10 -11.25 -0.37 6.45
N GLY A 11 -10.17 0.39 6.56
CA GLY A 11 -8.83 -0.03 6.14
C GLY A 11 -7.74 0.44 7.12
N ASP A 12 -7.12 -0.51 7.82
CA ASP A 12 -6.05 -0.25 8.77
C ASP A 12 -4.66 -0.55 8.18
N TYR A 13 -3.65 0.21 8.60
CA TYR A 13 -2.27 0.07 8.14
C TYR A 13 -1.33 0.01 9.33
N ASP A 14 -0.55 -1.06 9.42
CA ASP A 14 0.39 -1.33 10.50
C ASP A 14 1.81 -1.46 9.93
N ASP A 15 2.82 -1.06 10.70
CA ASP A 15 4.21 -1.38 10.37
C ASP A 15 4.54 -2.86 10.67
N ALA A 16 5.73 -3.31 10.30
CA ALA A 16 6.17 -4.71 10.50
C ALA A 16 6.12 -5.17 11.98
N SER A 17 6.15 -4.26 12.94
CA SER A 17 6.01 -4.60 14.37
C SER A 17 4.56 -4.82 14.81
N GLY A 18 3.60 -4.58 13.91
CA GLY A 18 2.16 -4.60 14.21
C GLY A 18 1.68 -3.30 14.85
N ARG A 19 2.47 -2.22 14.80
CA ARG A 19 2.05 -0.92 15.30
C ARG A 19 1.26 -0.19 14.22
N LEU A 20 0.04 0.19 14.60
CA LEU A 20 -0.87 0.95 13.78
C LEU A 20 -0.28 2.32 13.40
N LEU A 21 -0.20 2.60 12.11
CA LEU A 21 0.32 3.84 11.56
C LEU A 21 -0.81 4.87 11.45
N PRO A 22 -0.59 6.16 11.76
CA PRO A 22 -1.62 7.21 11.68
C PRO A 22 -1.84 7.68 10.24
N LEU A 23 -2.35 6.79 9.39
CA LEU A 23 -2.68 7.07 8.00
C LEU A 23 -3.95 6.33 7.55
N GLU A 24 -4.59 6.86 6.51
CA GLU A 24 -5.78 6.32 5.86
C GLU A 24 -5.62 6.35 4.33
N ARG A 25 -6.48 5.62 3.60
CA ARG A 25 -6.64 5.75 2.14
C ARG A 25 -8.08 6.17 1.83
N VAL A 26 -8.74 5.44 0.92
CA VAL A 26 -10.14 5.64 0.52
C VAL A 26 -11.12 5.29 1.64
N PHE A 27 -10.71 4.39 2.54
CA PHE A 27 -11.56 3.89 3.62
C PHE A 27 -11.06 4.45 4.96
N PRO A 28 -11.99 4.85 5.85
CA PRO A 28 -11.63 5.29 7.19
C PRO A 28 -11.01 4.14 7.98
N ARG A 29 -10.29 4.47 9.05
CA ARG A 29 -9.83 3.46 10.01
C ARG A 29 -10.99 2.73 10.65
N SER A 30 -10.73 1.51 11.08
CA SER A 30 -11.63 0.82 11.98
C SER A 30 -11.66 1.55 13.33
N PRO A 31 -12.85 1.82 13.92
CA PRO A 31 -12.94 2.30 15.29
C PRO A 31 -12.53 1.23 16.31
N ASN A 32 -12.56 -0.04 15.90
CA ASN A 32 -12.05 -1.14 16.69
C ASN A 32 -10.56 -1.32 16.39
N ALA A 33 -9.77 -1.58 17.44
CA ALA A 33 -8.39 -2.02 17.26
C ALA A 33 -8.36 -3.18 16.26
N PRO A 34 -7.33 -3.29 15.40
CA PRO A 34 -7.25 -4.38 14.46
C PRO A 34 -7.45 -5.70 15.23
N GLU A 35 -8.23 -6.63 14.69
CA GLU A 35 -8.01 -8.04 15.01
C GLU A 35 -6.62 -8.36 14.49
N HIS A 36 -5.59 -7.96 15.25
CA HIS A 36 -4.25 -8.36 14.95
C HIS A 36 -4.30 -9.87 14.93
N VAL A 37 -3.70 -10.42 13.89
CA VAL A 37 -3.50 -11.83 13.61
C VAL A 37 -2.71 -12.56 14.72
N GLY A 38 -2.55 -11.94 15.90
CA GLY A 38 -1.97 -12.51 17.10
C GLY A 38 -0.60 -13.10 16.81
N GLU A 39 -0.48 -14.40 17.07
CA GLU A 39 0.75 -15.16 16.93
C GLU A 39 1.21 -15.36 15.46
N ILE A 40 0.31 -15.24 14.48
CA ILE A 40 0.68 -15.48 13.07
C ILE A 40 1.34 -14.26 12.40
N TRP A 41 1.22 -13.07 13.00
CA TRP A 41 1.73 -11.82 12.42
C TRP A 41 3.23 -11.87 12.05
N PRO A 42 4.16 -12.30 12.93
CA PRO A 42 5.58 -12.37 12.57
C PRO A 42 5.84 -13.31 11.38
N THR A 43 5.03 -14.36 11.24
CA THR A 43 5.13 -15.29 10.11
C THR A 43 4.68 -14.63 8.81
N LEU A 44 3.59 -13.87 8.83
CA LEU A 44 3.10 -13.13 7.66
C LEU A 44 4.12 -12.07 7.20
N VAL A 45 4.69 -11.32 8.14
CA VAL A 45 5.75 -10.33 7.85
C VAL A 45 6.95 -11.02 7.20
N SER A 46 7.47 -12.09 7.79
CA SER A 46 8.61 -12.83 7.23
C SER A 46 8.33 -13.39 5.82
N LEU A 47 7.12 -13.89 5.58
CA LEU A 47 6.71 -14.35 4.25
C LEU A 47 6.62 -13.19 3.25
N ALA A 48 6.04 -12.04 3.65
CA ALA A 48 5.96 -10.85 2.82
C ALA A 48 7.34 -10.36 2.41
N GLU A 49 8.28 -10.23 3.36
CA GLU A 49 9.66 -9.81 3.11
C GLU A 49 10.37 -10.74 2.12
N ARG A 50 10.22 -12.06 2.28
CA ARG A 50 10.83 -13.05 1.38
C ARG A 50 10.27 -12.98 -0.03
N LEU A 51 8.97 -12.76 -0.18
CA LEU A 51 8.32 -12.62 -1.48
C LEU A 51 8.62 -11.27 -2.14
N ALA A 52 8.80 -10.23 -1.33
CA ALA A 52 9.11 -8.88 -1.79
C ALA A 52 10.60 -8.67 -2.12
N ALA A 53 11.52 -9.48 -1.55
CA ALA A 53 12.97 -9.31 -1.71
C ALA A 53 13.48 -9.06 -3.16
N PRO A 54 12.91 -9.65 -4.23
CA PRO A 54 13.34 -9.37 -5.59
C PRO A 54 12.83 -8.05 -6.19
N PHE A 55 11.97 -7.30 -5.48
CA PHE A 55 11.24 -6.16 -6.01
C PHE A 55 11.39 -4.93 -5.10
N PRO A 56 11.50 -3.72 -5.65
CA PRO A 56 11.54 -2.49 -4.84
C PRO A 56 10.21 -2.25 -4.11
N HIS A 57 9.11 -2.74 -4.66
CA HIS A 57 7.79 -2.68 -4.06
C HIS A 57 6.88 -3.78 -4.64
N VAL A 58 6.16 -4.48 -3.78
CA VAL A 58 5.06 -5.38 -4.16
C VAL A 58 4.09 -5.50 -2.99
N ARG A 59 2.77 -5.48 -3.28
CA ARG A 59 1.75 -5.87 -2.30
C ARG A 59 1.57 -7.38 -2.36
N VAL A 60 1.58 -8.04 -1.20
CA VAL A 60 1.32 -9.47 -1.08
C VAL A 60 -0.01 -9.66 -0.35
N ASP A 61 -0.95 -10.34 -0.99
CA ASP A 61 -2.24 -10.67 -0.38
C ASP A 61 -2.17 -12.07 0.23
N PHE A 62 -2.48 -12.19 1.53
CA PHE A 62 -2.53 -13.46 2.24
C PHE A 62 -3.96 -13.83 2.63
N TYR A 63 -4.27 -15.13 2.56
CA TYR A 63 -5.46 -15.73 3.17
C TYR A 63 -5.05 -16.70 4.27
N ILE A 64 -5.76 -16.64 5.40
CA ILE A 64 -5.56 -17.56 6.53
C ILE A 64 -6.77 -18.48 6.58
N VAL A 65 -6.55 -19.77 6.33
CA VAL A 65 -7.61 -20.79 6.27
C VAL A 65 -7.26 -21.88 7.27
N GLY A 66 -7.85 -21.80 8.45
CA GLY A 66 -7.48 -22.67 9.58
C GLY A 66 -6.04 -22.41 10.00
N ASP A 67 -5.19 -23.44 9.91
CA ASP A 67 -3.75 -23.41 10.22
C ASP A 67 -2.86 -23.11 8.99
N ARG A 68 -3.47 -22.85 7.83
CA ARG A 68 -2.75 -22.62 6.56
C ARG A 68 -2.68 -21.13 6.22
N ILE A 69 -1.53 -20.70 5.74
CA ILE A 69 -1.34 -19.41 5.06
C ILE A 69 -1.29 -19.69 3.56
N LEU A 70 -2.15 -19.04 2.78
CA LEU A 70 -2.19 -19.10 1.33
C LEU A 70 -1.80 -17.74 0.74
N ILE A 71 -1.03 -17.76 -0.35
CA ILE A 71 -0.71 -16.56 -1.13
C ILE A 71 -1.81 -16.38 -2.18
N GLY A 72 -2.45 -15.21 -2.19
CA GLY A 72 -3.50 -14.86 -3.13
C GLY A 72 -2.96 -14.18 -4.39
N GLU A 73 -2.48 -12.95 -4.22
CA GLU A 73 -2.04 -12.07 -5.31
C GLU A 73 -0.71 -11.39 -4.96
N LEU A 74 0.11 -11.15 -6.00
CA LEU A 74 1.21 -10.18 -5.96
C LEU A 74 0.83 -8.99 -6.84
N THR A 75 0.68 -7.80 -6.25
CA THR A 75 0.27 -6.59 -6.96
C THR A 75 1.41 -5.56 -6.95
N PHE A 76 1.95 -5.26 -8.12
CA PHE A 76 3.05 -4.29 -8.25
C PHE A 76 2.58 -2.84 -8.26
N ILE A 77 1.39 -2.58 -8.82
CA ILE A 77 0.84 -1.23 -9.00
C ILE A 77 -0.59 -1.18 -8.44
N PRO A 78 -0.76 -1.23 -7.11
CA PRO A 78 -2.08 -1.23 -6.50
C PRO A 78 -2.84 0.07 -6.83
N GLY A 79 -4.10 -0.07 -7.24
CA GLY A 79 -4.96 1.07 -7.57
C GLY A 79 -4.46 1.93 -8.73
N ASN A 80 -3.71 1.33 -9.67
CA ASN A 80 -3.09 2.01 -10.83
C ASN A 80 -2.18 3.19 -10.45
N ALA A 81 -1.60 3.17 -9.25
CA ALA A 81 -0.81 4.29 -8.70
C ALA A 81 -1.58 5.63 -8.60
N LEU A 82 -2.92 5.58 -8.61
CA LEU A 82 -3.79 6.74 -8.46
C LEU A 82 -4.38 6.87 -7.04
N SER A 83 -3.93 6.02 -6.13
CA SER A 83 -4.37 6.05 -4.74
C SER A 83 -3.43 6.94 -3.93
N TYR A 84 -4.01 7.79 -3.09
CA TYR A 84 -3.30 8.66 -2.17
C TYR A 84 -3.54 8.24 -0.72
N PHE A 85 -2.64 8.67 0.16
CA PHE A 85 -2.78 8.51 1.61
C PHE A 85 -3.19 9.83 2.26
N GLU A 86 -3.86 9.74 3.41
CA GLU A 86 -4.16 10.86 4.28
C GLU A 86 -3.55 10.64 5.66
N PRO A 87 -2.74 11.58 6.20
CA PRO A 87 -2.31 12.82 5.55
C PRO A 87 -1.34 12.60 4.37
N ALA A 88 -1.36 13.50 3.39
CA ALA A 88 -0.56 13.43 2.15
C ALA A 88 0.97 13.28 2.33
N GLU A 89 1.52 13.56 3.51
CA GLU A 89 2.94 13.32 3.82
C GLU A 89 3.32 11.83 3.76
N TRP A 90 2.34 10.92 3.89
CA TRP A 90 2.59 9.48 3.86
C TRP A 90 2.95 8.94 2.48
N ASP A 91 2.47 9.57 1.41
CA ASP A 91 2.88 9.22 0.04
C ASP A 91 4.39 9.38 -0.13
N ALA A 92 4.96 10.48 0.36
CA ALA A 92 6.41 10.73 0.34
C ALA A 92 7.16 9.77 1.28
N ARG A 93 6.70 9.61 2.53
CA ARG A 93 7.38 8.73 3.50
C ARG A 93 7.48 7.28 3.04
N LEU A 94 6.44 6.76 2.38
CA LEU A 94 6.44 5.39 1.85
C LEU A 94 7.27 5.29 0.56
N GLY A 95 7.23 6.32 -0.29
CA GLY A 95 8.06 6.40 -1.49
C GLY A 95 9.55 6.46 -1.19
N ASP A 96 9.95 7.14 -0.12
CA ASP A 96 11.36 7.23 0.33
C ASP A 96 11.96 5.88 0.76
N LEU A 97 11.11 4.86 0.99
CA LEU A 97 11.56 3.49 1.28
C LEU A 97 11.95 2.71 0.03
N TRP A 98 11.59 3.20 -1.16
CA TRP A 98 11.83 2.47 -2.40
C TRP A 98 13.28 2.69 -2.84
N GLU A 99 14.09 1.64 -2.73
CA GLU A 99 15.43 1.61 -3.31
C GLU A 99 15.32 1.38 -4.82
N LEU A 100 15.28 2.48 -5.56
CA LEU A 100 15.15 2.50 -7.00
C LEU A 100 16.54 2.60 -7.64
N ASP A 101 16.99 1.52 -8.27
CA ASP A 101 18.15 1.53 -9.18
C ASP A 101 17.72 2.09 -10.55
N LEU A 102 17.27 3.35 -10.54
CA LEU A 102 16.91 4.06 -11.75
C LEU A 102 18.15 4.79 -12.25
N GLU A 103 18.60 4.39 -13.43
CA GLU A 103 19.38 5.30 -14.27
C GLU A 103 18.55 6.57 -14.48
N PRO A 104 19.11 7.77 -14.29
CA PRO A 104 18.41 9.01 -14.57
C PRO A 104 17.96 9.00 -16.03
N VAL A 105 16.67 8.73 -16.27
CA VAL A 105 16.10 8.92 -17.59
C VAL A 105 15.99 10.44 -17.76
N PRO A 106 16.69 11.06 -18.72
CA PRO A 106 16.54 12.49 -18.96
C PRO A 106 15.05 12.73 -19.21
N LEU A 107 14.45 13.58 -18.37
CA LEU A 107 13.04 13.95 -18.53
C LEU A 107 12.85 14.35 -19.99
N PRO A 108 11.86 13.77 -20.71
CA PRO A 108 11.51 14.30 -22.01
C PRO A 108 11.27 15.79 -21.80
N ARG A 109 11.94 16.60 -22.62
CA ARG A 109 11.69 18.04 -22.62
C ARG A 109 10.29 18.21 -23.20
N PHE A 110 9.28 18.01 -22.37
CA PHE A 110 7.90 18.26 -22.72
C PHE A 110 7.81 19.78 -22.91
N GLU A 111 7.93 20.23 -24.15
CA GLU A 111 7.27 21.47 -24.53
C GLU A 111 5.81 21.25 -24.17
N ILE A 112 5.35 21.95 -23.14
CA ILE A 112 3.94 21.99 -22.76
C ILE A 112 3.20 22.47 -24.01
N LEU A 113 2.66 21.54 -24.79
CA LEU A 113 1.64 21.87 -25.77
C LEU A 113 0.46 22.38 -24.94
N ARG A 114 0.33 23.71 -24.91
CA ARG A 114 -0.80 24.40 -24.32
C ARG A 114 -2.05 24.03 -25.12
N PHE A 115 -2.69 22.92 -24.76
CA PHE A 115 -4.05 22.64 -25.18
C PHE A 115 -5.01 23.31 -24.20
N TYR A 116 -4.96 24.63 -24.15
CA TYR A 116 -6.06 25.50 -23.72
C TYR A 116 -5.92 26.77 -24.57
N ASP A 117 -6.38 26.65 -25.81
CA ASP A 117 -6.81 27.81 -26.59
C ASP A 117 -8.31 27.98 -26.34
N ASP A 118 -8.67 29.23 -26.17
CA ASP A 118 -9.96 29.76 -25.81
C ASP A 118 -10.95 29.76 -26.98
N GLY A 119 -12.22 29.52 -26.66
CA GLY A 119 -13.33 30.04 -27.46
C GLY A 119 -13.85 29.16 -28.60
N SER A 120 -14.86 28.35 -28.29
CA SER A 120 -16.07 28.20 -29.10
C SER A 120 -17.25 27.79 -28.23
#